data_AF-A0A7C7R2T9-F1
#
_entry.id   AF-A0A7C7R2T9-F1
#
_cell.length_a   1.000
_cell.length_b   1.000
_cell.length_c   1.000
_cell.angle_alpha   90.00
_cell.angle_beta   90.00
_cell.angle_gamma   90.00
#
_symmetry.space_group_name_H-M   'P 1'
#
loop_
_entity.id
_entity.type
_entity.pdbx_description
1 polymer ?
#
loop_
_entity_poly.entity_id
_entity_poly.type
_entity_poly.pdbx_seq_one_letter_code
_entity_poly.pdbx_strand_id
1 'polypeptide(L)'
;MKCHSRLTAGAIDELLAQAKPLSELLFTAMVARVSHRPGRSPPFRLESIAVGLGTTIDGKDTIITTETQEELGADFGFLARLVLDQGEKKLDGVLQVARSPTAMIVDTPSILSDKGKHREVILRHAFLLDPDNGGLANLVWRIDLDDRGQYAGVAGPVVHVKPNLVVTCPVHVDGGQIFGGVPLPTAFAVIGLPPGQEIPMPPALRAVAGRRELDVAAFAELEAALRRLIDW
;
A
#
# COMPACT_ATOMS: atom_id res chain seq x y z
N MET A 1 -2.90 -8.95 1.56
CA MET A 1 -3.89 -7.91 1.24
C MET A 1 -3.94 -7.74 -0.27
N LYS A 2 -5.13 -7.61 -0.85
CA LYS A 2 -5.36 -7.30 -2.28
C LYS A 2 -6.31 -6.11 -2.38
N CYS A 3 -5.90 -5.08 -3.10
CA CYS A 3 -6.64 -3.84 -3.28
C CYS A 3 -6.92 -3.62 -4.76
N HIS A 4 -8.19 -3.77 -5.15
CA HIS A 4 -8.67 -3.30 -6.46
C HIS A 4 -8.95 -1.80 -6.37
N SER A 5 -8.82 -1.10 -7.48
CA SER A 5 -9.24 0.30 -7.58
C SER A 5 -10.62 0.40 -8.22
N ARG A 6 -11.43 1.36 -7.77
CA ARG A 6 -12.69 1.71 -8.44
C ARG A 6 -12.90 3.21 -8.45
N LEU A 7 -13.19 3.77 -9.62
CA LEU A 7 -13.52 5.18 -9.75
C LEU A 7 -14.91 5.43 -9.14
N THR A 8 -14.97 6.28 -8.11
CA THR A 8 -16.21 6.48 -7.33
C THR A 8 -16.60 7.94 -7.10
N ALA A 9 -15.66 8.88 -7.23
CA ALA A 9 -15.92 10.30 -7.03
C ALA A 9 -15.06 11.19 -7.95
N GLY A 10 -15.43 12.47 -8.04
CA GLY A 10 -14.72 13.47 -8.83
C GLY A 10 -15.16 13.51 -10.29
N ALA A 11 -14.26 13.96 -11.17
CA ALA A 11 -14.52 14.22 -12.59
C ALA A 11 -14.49 12.95 -13.46
N ILE A 12 -15.20 11.89 -13.04
CA ILE A 12 -15.19 10.59 -13.75
C ILE A 12 -15.73 10.74 -15.18
N ASP A 13 -16.75 11.58 -15.37
CA ASP A 13 -17.41 11.77 -16.67
C ASP A 13 -16.57 12.58 -17.67
N GLU A 14 -15.46 13.18 -17.23
CA GLU A 14 -14.51 13.89 -18.09
C GLU A 14 -13.45 12.96 -18.71
N LEU A 15 -13.39 11.70 -18.25
CA LEU A 15 -12.49 10.70 -18.77
C LEU A 15 -12.95 10.18 -20.14
N LEU A 16 -11.99 9.92 -21.03
CA LEU A 16 -12.28 9.14 -22.24
C LEU A 16 -12.84 7.76 -21.87
N ALA A 17 -13.75 7.23 -22.69
CA ALA A 17 -14.41 5.94 -22.43
C ALA A 17 -13.41 4.78 -22.17
N GLN A 18 -12.22 4.85 -22.76
CA GLN A 18 -11.15 3.86 -22.59
C GLN A 18 -10.36 4.04 -21.29
N ALA A 19 -10.32 5.23 -20.69
CA ALA A 19 -9.53 5.51 -19.49
C ALA A 19 -10.13 4.85 -18.24
N LYS A 20 -11.47 4.76 -18.14
CA LYS A 20 -12.13 4.15 -16.97
C LYS A 20 -11.79 2.66 -16.77
N PRO A 21 -11.93 1.78 -17.79
CA PRO A 21 -11.50 0.38 -17.66
C PRO A 21 -10.01 0.25 -17.34
N LEU A 22 -9.16 1.13 -17.88
CA LEU A 22 -7.72 1.13 -17.64
C LEU A 22 -7.38 1.50 -16.19
N SER A 23 -8.09 2.46 -15.59
CA SER A 23 -7.90 2.87 -14.19
C SER A 23 -8.32 1.79 -13.18
N GLU A 24 -9.17 0.85 -13.59
CA GLU A 24 -9.68 -0.25 -12.76
C GLU A 24 -9.04 -1.61 -13.13
N LEU A 25 -8.15 -1.63 -14.14
CA LEU A 25 -7.54 -2.83 -14.71
C LEU A 25 -6.65 -3.58 -13.71
N LEU A 26 -5.90 -2.83 -12.92
CA LEU A 26 -4.87 -3.36 -12.03
C LEU A 26 -5.36 -3.37 -10.57
N PHE A 27 -4.95 -4.40 -9.85
CA PHE A 27 -4.98 -4.44 -8.39
C PHE A 27 -3.56 -4.40 -7.84
N THR A 28 -3.40 -3.88 -6.63
CA THR A 28 -2.16 -4.02 -5.85
C THR A 28 -2.31 -5.18 -4.88
N ALA A 29 -1.31 -6.06 -4.84
CA ALA A 29 -1.23 -7.14 -3.88
C ALA A 29 -0.02 -6.95 -2.97
N MET A 30 -0.20 -7.26 -1.69
CA MET A 30 0.83 -7.26 -0.68
C MET A 30 0.75 -8.58 0.10
N VAL A 31 1.82 -9.35 0.04
CA VAL A 31 1.87 -10.72 0.60
C VAL A 31 3.04 -10.85 1.56
N ALA A 32 2.82 -11.60 2.64
CA ALA A 32 3.83 -11.89 3.65
C ALA A 32 4.17 -13.37 3.62
N ARG A 33 5.47 -13.69 3.70
CA ARG A 33 5.94 -15.05 3.88
C ARG A 33 6.31 -15.26 5.34
N VAL A 34 5.53 -16.11 6.00
CA VAL A 34 5.81 -16.61 7.35
C VAL A 34 6.30 -18.04 7.25
N SER A 35 7.45 -18.34 7.85
CA SER A 35 8.00 -19.70 7.93
C SER A 35 7.72 -20.33 9.29
N HIS A 36 7.45 -21.63 9.30
CA HIS A 36 7.40 -22.45 10.51
C HIS A 36 8.67 -23.32 10.58
N ARG A 37 9.40 -23.21 11.69
CA ARG A 37 10.66 -23.91 11.95
C ARG A 37 10.48 -24.84 13.16
N PRO A 38 9.97 -26.06 12.94
CA PRO A 38 9.71 -27.00 14.04
C PRO A 38 10.98 -27.29 14.85
N GLY A 39 10.85 -27.34 16.18
CA GLY A 39 11.96 -27.55 17.10
C GLY A 39 12.82 -26.31 17.38
N ARG A 40 12.45 -25.13 16.86
CA ARG A 40 13.03 -23.83 17.25
C ARG A 40 12.09 -23.08 18.19
N SER A 41 12.68 -22.30 19.09
CA SER A 41 11.95 -21.35 19.95
C SER A 41 12.46 -19.94 19.66
N PRO A 42 11.64 -19.03 19.12
CA PRO A 42 10.27 -19.28 18.67
C PRO A 42 10.17 -20.05 17.33
N PRO A 43 9.04 -20.76 17.09
CA PRO A 43 8.86 -21.59 15.90
C PRO A 43 8.54 -20.79 14.63
N PHE A 44 7.98 -19.58 14.73
CA PHE A 44 7.61 -18.80 13.54
C PHE A 44 8.55 -17.62 13.27
N ARG A 45 8.76 -17.32 11.97
CA ARG A 45 9.52 -16.15 11.51
C ARG A 45 8.91 -15.47 10.30
N LEU A 46 9.04 -14.16 10.23
CA LEU A 46 8.69 -13.34 9.08
C LEU A 46 9.90 -13.29 8.14
N GLU A 47 9.78 -13.90 6.97
CA GLU A 47 10.89 -14.02 6.01
C GLU A 47 10.93 -12.84 5.05
N SER A 48 9.78 -12.48 4.49
CA SER A 48 9.68 -11.43 3.49
C SER A 48 8.27 -10.85 3.38
N ILE A 49 8.20 -9.61 2.90
CA ILE A 49 7.00 -8.97 2.37
C ILE A 49 7.26 -8.68 0.89
N ALA A 50 6.28 -8.96 0.03
CA ALA A 50 6.32 -8.59 -1.37
C ALA A 50 5.11 -7.71 -1.71
N VAL A 51 5.33 -6.73 -2.58
CA VAL A 51 4.31 -5.86 -3.15
C VAL A 51 4.35 -6.02 -4.66
N GLY A 52 3.20 -6.13 -5.30
CA GLY A 52 3.12 -6.32 -6.74
C GLY A 52 1.82 -5.81 -7.32
N LEU A 53 1.79 -5.67 -8.65
CA LEU A 53 0.59 -5.38 -9.42
C LEU A 53 0.08 -6.64 -10.09
N GLY A 54 -1.23 -6.74 -10.20
CA GLY A 54 -1.87 -7.87 -10.86
C GLY A 54 -3.14 -7.49 -11.57
N THR A 55 -3.63 -8.41 -12.38
CA THR A 55 -4.94 -8.33 -13.04
C THR A 55 -5.59 -9.71 -13.03
N THR A 56 -6.81 -9.81 -13.54
CA THR A 56 -7.51 -11.08 -13.67
C THR A 56 -7.34 -11.61 -15.10
N ILE A 57 -6.74 -12.80 -15.24
CA ILE A 57 -6.54 -13.51 -16.51
C ILE A 57 -7.27 -14.85 -16.41
N ASP A 58 -8.18 -15.15 -17.33
CA ASP A 58 -9.02 -16.36 -17.32
C ASP A 58 -9.71 -16.64 -15.97
N GLY A 59 -10.18 -15.57 -15.31
CA GLY A 59 -10.85 -15.66 -14.01
C GLY A 59 -9.91 -15.90 -12.83
N LYS A 60 -8.59 -15.83 -13.02
CA LYS A 60 -7.57 -15.97 -11.98
C LYS A 60 -6.80 -14.68 -11.78
N ASP A 61 -6.62 -14.30 -10.53
CA ASP A 61 -5.75 -13.19 -10.18
C ASP A 61 -4.28 -13.57 -10.43
N THR A 62 -3.61 -12.82 -11.29
CA THR A 62 -2.24 -13.05 -11.71
C THR A 62 -1.42 -11.79 -11.48
N ILE A 63 -0.29 -11.94 -10.77
CA ILE A 63 0.71 -10.87 -10.65
C ILE A 63 1.46 -10.78 -11.98
N ILE A 64 1.54 -9.57 -12.52
CA ILE A 64 2.12 -9.32 -13.83
C ILE A 64 3.11 -8.18 -13.77
N THR A 65 4.02 -8.16 -14.73
CA THR A 65 4.93 -7.05 -15.02
C THR A 65 4.79 -6.60 -16.47
N THR A 66 5.33 -5.44 -16.83
CA THR A 66 5.39 -4.99 -18.23
C THR A 66 6.07 -6.03 -19.13
N GLU A 67 7.06 -6.74 -18.58
CA GLU A 67 7.79 -7.81 -19.27
C GLU A 67 6.99 -9.12 -19.38
N THR A 68 6.16 -9.47 -18.39
CA THR A 68 5.53 -10.81 -18.30
C THR A 68 4.06 -10.84 -18.72
N GLN A 69 3.38 -9.69 -18.82
CA GLN A 69 1.92 -9.65 -19.02
C GLN A 69 1.45 -10.37 -20.30
N GLU A 70 2.22 -10.30 -21.39
CA GLU A 70 1.82 -10.89 -22.69
C GLU A 70 1.93 -12.42 -22.62
N GLU A 71 3.05 -12.92 -22.10
CA GLU A 71 3.30 -14.36 -21.93
C GLU A 71 2.30 -15.00 -20.96
N LEU A 72 1.84 -14.24 -19.96
CA LEU A 72 0.85 -14.68 -18.98
C LEU A 72 -0.60 -14.59 -19.48
N GLY A 73 -0.83 -14.07 -20.70
CA GLY A 73 -2.14 -14.04 -21.36
C GLY A 73 -2.99 -12.80 -21.09
N ALA A 74 -2.42 -11.71 -20.56
CA ALA A 74 -3.16 -10.46 -20.35
C ALA A 74 -3.36 -9.67 -21.66
N ASP A 75 -2.42 -9.81 -22.61
CA ASP A 75 -2.35 -9.12 -23.92
C ASP A 75 -2.78 -7.64 -23.87
N PHE A 76 -2.09 -6.89 -23.03
CA PHE A 76 -2.35 -5.46 -22.89
C PHE A 76 -1.97 -4.72 -24.18
N GLY A 77 -2.93 -4.00 -24.76
CA GLY A 77 -2.64 -3.00 -25.78
C GLY A 77 -1.77 -1.85 -25.24
N PHE A 78 -1.31 -0.97 -26.11
CA PHE A 78 -0.34 0.09 -25.77
C PHE A 78 -0.71 0.94 -24.53
N LEU A 79 -1.97 1.37 -24.41
CA LEU A 79 -2.42 2.19 -23.27
C LEU A 79 -2.40 1.43 -21.94
N ALA A 80 -2.79 0.15 -21.95
CA ALA A 80 -2.74 -0.70 -20.74
C ALA A 80 -1.31 -1.00 -20.30
N ARG A 81 -0.38 -1.19 -21.25
CA ARG A 81 1.06 -1.30 -20.95
C ARG A 81 1.61 -0.03 -20.31
N LEU A 82 1.20 1.15 -20.78
CA LEU A 82 1.62 2.42 -20.18
C LEU A 82 1.12 2.57 -18.73
N VAL A 83 -0.12 2.14 -18.45
CA VAL A 83 -0.66 2.14 -17.07
C VAL A 83 0.11 1.17 -16.18
N LEU A 84 0.45 -0.02 -16.68
CA LEU A 84 1.26 -1.00 -15.95
C LEU A 84 2.67 -0.46 -15.66
N ASP A 85 3.36 0.09 -16.66
CA ASP A 85 4.70 0.70 -16.51
C ASP A 85 4.71 1.84 -15.47
N GLN A 86 3.70 2.71 -15.48
CA GLN A 86 3.56 3.74 -14.45
C GLN A 86 3.31 3.16 -13.05
N GLY A 87 2.52 2.09 -12.98
CA GLY A 87 2.31 1.34 -11.75
C GLY A 87 3.60 0.72 -11.22
N GLU A 88 4.40 0.10 -12.09
CA GLU A 88 5.70 -0.49 -11.73
C GLU A 88 6.69 0.56 -11.23
N LYS A 89 6.78 1.71 -11.90
CA LYS A 89 7.60 2.85 -11.44
C LYS A 89 7.19 3.33 -10.04
N LYS A 90 5.92 3.22 -9.67
CA LYS A 90 5.47 3.50 -8.29
C LYS A 90 5.95 2.43 -7.30
N LEU A 91 6.03 1.16 -7.73
CA LEU A 91 6.58 0.08 -6.91
C LEU A 91 8.09 0.25 -6.64
N ASP A 92 8.85 0.88 -7.54
CA ASP A 92 10.27 1.21 -7.30
C ASP A 92 10.48 2.12 -6.08
N GLY A 93 9.45 2.88 -5.70
CA GLY A 93 9.46 3.72 -4.50
C GLY A 93 9.10 2.97 -3.22
N VAL A 94 8.82 1.66 -3.26
CA VAL A 94 8.55 0.85 -2.06
C VAL A 94 9.85 0.61 -1.31
N LEU A 95 9.89 0.98 -0.02
CA LEU A 95 11.09 0.88 0.80
C LEU A 95 10.87 -0.03 2.00
N GLN A 96 11.75 -1.01 2.21
CA GLN A 96 11.84 -1.73 3.47
C GLN A 96 12.65 -0.88 4.46
N VAL A 97 11.96 -0.19 5.36
CA VAL A 97 12.56 0.76 6.31
C VAL A 97 13.34 0.04 7.42
N ALA A 98 12.76 -1.03 7.95
CA ALA A 98 13.35 -1.80 9.05
C ALA A 98 12.82 -3.24 9.06
N ARG A 99 13.60 -4.15 9.64
CA ARG A 99 13.20 -5.56 9.79
C ARG A 99 13.81 -6.22 11.02
N SER A 100 13.04 -7.13 11.62
CA SER A 100 13.47 -8.13 12.60
C SER A 100 12.92 -9.50 12.16
N PRO A 101 13.26 -10.62 12.84
CA PRO A 101 12.64 -11.91 12.57
C PRO A 101 11.11 -11.94 12.76
N THR A 102 10.53 -10.95 13.43
CA THR A 102 9.10 -10.91 13.80
C THR A 102 8.41 -9.62 13.39
N ALA A 103 9.11 -8.71 12.70
CA ALA A 103 8.51 -7.48 12.22
C ALA A 103 9.18 -6.95 10.94
N MET A 104 8.39 -6.27 10.10
CA MET A 104 8.90 -5.55 8.94
C MET A 104 8.13 -4.25 8.75
N ILE A 105 8.86 -3.15 8.57
CA ILE A 105 8.30 -1.84 8.25
C ILE A 105 8.52 -1.56 6.77
N VAL A 106 7.46 -1.27 6.04
CA VAL A 106 7.46 -1.03 4.60
C VAL A 106 6.76 0.28 4.29
N ASP A 107 7.43 1.16 3.57
CA ASP A 107 6.86 2.40 3.06
C ASP A 107 6.39 2.21 1.63
N THR A 108 5.17 2.65 1.34
CA THR A 108 4.58 2.61 0.01
C THR A 108 4.14 4.01 -0.40
N PRO A 109 4.67 4.58 -1.51
CA PRO A 109 4.18 5.85 -2.03
C PRO A 109 2.73 5.73 -2.48
N SER A 110 1.93 6.77 -2.18
CA SER A 110 0.53 6.81 -2.58
C SER A 110 0.07 8.23 -2.84
N ILE A 111 -1.08 8.36 -3.49
CA ILE A 111 -1.80 9.63 -3.63
C ILE A 111 -3.13 9.45 -2.93
N LEU A 112 -3.37 10.23 -1.89
CA LEU A 112 -4.64 10.24 -1.16
C LEU A 112 -5.46 11.47 -1.51
N SER A 113 -6.78 11.27 -1.61
CA SER A 113 -7.74 12.37 -1.69
C SER A 113 -8.11 12.79 -0.26
N ASP A 114 -7.74 14.01 0.11
CA ASP A 114 -8.15 14.65 1.35
C ASP A 114 -9.07 15.83 1.01
N LYS A 115 -10.37 15.65 1.26
CA LYS A 115 -11.43 16.64 0.93
C LYS A 115 -11.38 17.10 -0.53
N GLY A 116 -11.18 16.14 -1.45
CA GLY A 116 -11.11 16.38 -2.89
C GLY A 116 -9.77 16.92 -3.39
N LYS A 117 -8.80 17.15 -2.51
CA LYS A 117 -7.43 17.53 -2.90
C LYS A 117 -6.53 16.31 -2.91
N HIS A 118 -5.83 16.11 -4.02
CA HIS A 118 -4.87 15.04 -4.16
C HIS A 118 -3.55 15.42 -3.49
N ARG A 119 -3.00 14.50 -2.70
CA ARG A 119 -1.74 14.68 -1.97
C ARG A 119 -0.91 13.44 -2.07
N GLU A 120 0.35 13.62 -2.43
CA GLU A 120 1.35 12.56 -2.28
C GLU A 120 1.63 12.33 -0.80
N VAL A 121 1.63 11.06 -0.41
CA VAL A 121 1.85 10.62 0.96
C VAL A 121 2.64 9.31 0.95
N ILE A 122 3.16 8.95 2.11
CA ILE A 122 3.68 7.61 2.35
C ILE A 122 2.67 6.86 3.21
N LEU A 123 2.26 5.68 2.75
CA LEU A 123 1.55 4.71 3.57
C LEU A 123 2.59 3.78 4.17
N ARG A 124 2.85 3.93 5.47
CA ARG A 124 3.77 3.09 6.21
C ARG A 124 3.02 1.91 6.78
N HIS A 125 3.44 0.72 6.39
CA HIS A 125 2.95 -0.55 6.87
C HIS A 125 3.89 -1.15 7.91
N ALA A 126 3.35 -1.64 9.01
CA ALA A 126 4.05 -2.49 9.95
C ALA A 126 3.42 -3.89 9.96
N PHE A 127 4.20 -4.86 9.52
CA PHE A 127 3.89 -6.28 9.63
C PHE A 127 4.45 -6.79 10.94
N LEU A 128 3.59 -7.26 11.83
CA LEU A 128 3.98 -7.79 13.13
C LEU A 128 3.57 -9.26 13.19
N LEU A 129 4.54 -10.13 13.43
CA LEU A 129 4.34 -11.56 13.62
C LEU A 129 4.27 -11.88 15.11
N ASP A 130 3.31 -12.72 15.49
CA ASP A 130 3.32 -13.49 16.72
C ASP A 130 4.29 -14.68 16.54
N PRO A 131 5.42 -14.69 17.26
CA PRO A 131 6.43 -15.72 17.11
C PRO A 131 5.95 -17.12 17.55
N ASP A 132 4.92 -17.22 18.39
CA ASP A 132 4.50 -18.47 19.03
C ASP A 132 3.42 -19.21 18.23
N ASN A 133 2.48 -18.47 17.63
CA ASN A 133 1.37 -19.05 16.86
C ASN A 133 1.39 -18.73 15.35
N GLY A 134 2.28 -17.84 14.91
CA GLY A 134 2.43 -17.46 13.51
C GLY A 134 1.39 -16.46 12.99
N GLY A 135 0.56 -15.90 13.88
CA GLY A 135 -0.40 -14.84 13.58
C GLY A 135 0.30 -13.60 13.06
N LEU A 136 -0.27 -12.94 12.05
CA LEU A 136 0.31 -11.77 11.41
C LEU A 136 -0.67 -10.60 11.42
N ALA A 137 -0.28 -9.52 12.09
CA ALA A 137 -0.99 -8.24 12.06
C ALA A 137 -0.35 -7.30 11.01
N ASN A 138 -1.19 -6.46 10.41
CA ASN A 138 -0.77 -5.39 9.51
C ASN A 138 -1.37 -4.07 9.99
N LEU A 139 -0.51 -3.16 10.44
CA LEU A 139 -0.87 -1.80 10.81
C LEU A 139 -0.45 -0.85 9.70
N VAL A 140 -1.32 0.07 9.28
CA VAL A 140 -1.00 1.08 8.26
C VAL A 140 -1.33 2.48 8.76
N TRP A 141 -0.44 3.45 8.52
CA TRP A 141 -0.69 4.86 8.81
C TRP A 141 -0.12 5.76 7.71
N ARG A 142 -0.64 7.00 7.69
CA ARG A 142 -0.24 8.03 6.74
C ARG A 142 0.92 8.85 7.30
N ILE A 143 1.94 9.07 6.48
CA ILE A 143 2.97 10.08 6.69
C ILE A 143 2.82 11.12 5.57
N ASP A 144 2.60 12.37 5.97
CA ASP A 144 2.50 13.48 5.03
C ASP A 144 3.90 13.88 4.55
N LEU A 145 3.97 14.43 3.33
CA LEU A 145 5.19 14.96 2.74
C LEU A 145 5.13 16.50 2.73
N ASP A 146 6.29 17.15 2.88
CA ASP A 146 6.43 18.59 2.70
C ASP A 146 6.59 18.97 1.21
N ASP A 147 6.70 20.27 0.92
CA ASP A 147 6.84 20.79 -0.45
C ASP A 147 8.14 20.33 -1.15
N ARG A 148 9.07 19.70 -0.43
CA ARG A 148 10.32 19.13 -0.94
C ARG A 148 10.28 17.61 -1.00
N GLY A 149 9.11 17.00 -0.78
CA GLY A 149 8.93 15.55 -0.76
C GLY A 149 9.57 14.86 0.46
N GLN A 150 9.89 15.61 1.52
CA GLN A 150 10.43 15.04 2.76
C GLN A 150 9.33 14.71 3.75
N TYR A 151 9.63 13.80 4.68
CA TYR A 151 8.64 13.32 5.65
C TYR A 151 8.30 14.46 6.63
N ALA A 152 7.05 14.92 6.59
CA ALA A 152 6.57 16.03 7.40
C ALA A 152 5.93 15.57 8.72
N GLY A 153 5.51 14.30 8.80
CA GLY A 153 5.03 13.68 10.03
C GLY A 153 3.83 12.75 9.84
N VAL A 154 3.47 12.04 10.91
CA VAL A 154 2.30 11.16 10.91
C VAL A 154 1.01 11.97 10.96
N ALA A 155 0.05 11.61 10.12
CA ALA A 155 -1.27 12.20 10.10
C ALA A 155 -2.36 11.15 10.30
N GLY A 156 -3.37 11.48 11.12
CA GLY A 156 -4.50 10.61 11.40
C GLY A 156 -4.23 9.46 12.37
N PRO A 157 -5.12 8.45 12.38
CA PRO A 157 -4.96 7.24 13.18
C PRO A 157 -4.01 6.23 12.50
N VAL A 158 -3.67 5.18 13.25
CA VAL A 158 -3.18 3.93 12.63
C VAL A 158 -4.38 3.01 12.39
N VAL A 159 -4.38 2.27 11.29
CA VAL A 159 -5.42 1.30 10.97
C VAL A 159 -4.85 -0.10 11.11
N HIS A 160 -5.45 -0.91 11.98
CA HIS A 160 -5.23 -2.36 12.00
C HIS A 160 -6.06 -2.99 10.90
N VAL A 161 -5.39 -3.35 9.81
CA VAL A 161 -5.99 -3.89 8.60
C VAL A 161 -6.49 -5.30 8.88
N LYS A 162 -7.68 -5.63 8.39
CA LYS A 162 -8.24 -6.98 8.51
C LYS A 162 -7.29 -8.03 7.89
N PRO A 163 -7.06 -9.18 8.56
CA PRO A 163 -6.28 -10.27 7.97
C PRO A 163 -6.84 -10.71 6.61
N ASN A 164 -5.95 -11.02 5.67
CA ASN A 164 -6.31 -11.47 4.32
C ASN A 164 -7.30 -10.56 3.58
N LEU A 165 -7.27 -9.25 3.86
CA LEU A 165 -8.18 -8.28 3.24
C LEU A 165 -8.10 -8.34 1.71
N VAL A 166 -9.26 -8.55 1.10
CA VAL A 166 -9.54 -8.29 -0.31
C VAL A 166 -10.56 -7.15 -0.36
N VAL A 167 -10.19 -6.03 -0.96
CA VAL A 167 -11.01 -4.82 -0.95
C VAL A 167 -10.99 -4.13 -2.31
N THR A 168 -12.07 -3.40 -2.58
CA THR A 168 -12.11 -2.39 -3.65
C THR A 168 -11.98 -1.02 -3.02
N CYS A 169 -10.84 -0.38 -3.24
CA CYS A 169 -10.53 0.96 -2.77
C CYS A 169 -11.23 2.00 -3.65
N PRO A 170 -12.02 2.90 -3.07
CA PRO A 170 -12.62 4.02 -3.80
C PRO A 170 -11.51 5.00 -4.24
N VAL A 171 -11.60 5.46 -5.49
CA VAL A 171 -10.67 6.41 -6.11
C VAL A 171 -11.43 7.67 -6.53
N HIS A 172 -10.84 8.82 -6.24
CA HIS A 172 -11.26 10.14 -6.67
C HIS A 172 -10.50 10.55 -7.95
N VAL A 173 -11.21 11.20 -8.87
CA VAL A 173 -10.64 11.76 -10.11
C VAL A 173 -10.59 13.28 -10.04
N ASP A 174 -9.40 13.87 -10.19
CA ASP A 174 -9.22 15.32 -10.27
C ASP A 174 -9.29 15.77 -11.73
N GLY A 175 -10.38 16.45 -12.09
CA GLY A 175 -10.59 16.99 -13.44
C GLY A 175 -9.57 18.03 -13.86
N GLY A 176 -8.99 18.77 -12.90
CA GLY A 176 -7.92 19.72 -13.17
C GLY A 176 -6.61 19.07 -13.61
N GLN A 177 -6.51 17.75 -13.50
CA GLN A 177 -5.37 16.94 -13.95
C GLN A 177 -5.67 16.15 -15.22
N ILE A 178 -6.75 16.48 -15.94
CA ILE A 178 -7.13 15.87 -17.22
C ILE A 178 -6.91 16.88 -18.35
N PHE A 179 -6.10 16.49 -19.35
CA PHE A 179 -5.81 17.33 -20.51
C PHE A 179 -6.22 16.61 -21.79
N GLY A 180 -7.19 17.17 -22.51
CA GLY A 180 -7.72 16.55 -23.73
C GLY A 180 -8.35 15.16 -23.49
N GLY A 181 -8.91 14.92 -22.30
CA GLY A 181 -9.47 13.64 -21.88
C GLY A 181 -8.42 12.61 -21.41
N VAL A 182 -7.13 12.97 -21.40
CA VAL A 182 -6.03 12.13 -20.91
C VAL A 182 -5.64 12.55 -19.49
N PRO A 183 -5.71 11.63 -18.51
CA PRO A 183 -5.34 11.92 -17.12
C PRO A 183 -3.82 11.94 -16.92
N LEU A 184 -3.33 12.87 -16.10
CA LEU A 184 -1.97 12.84 -15.56
C LEU A 184 -1.84 11.78 -14.44
N PRO A 185 -0.61 11.35 -14.06
CA PRO A 185 -0.41 10.36 -12.98
C PRO A 185 -1.02 10.76 -11.61
N THR A 186 -1.17 12.06 -11.39
CA THR A 186 -1.76 12.70 -10.20
C THR A 186 -3.28 12.87 -10.28
N ALA A 187 -3.91 12.52 -11.41
CA ALA A 187 -5.35 12.65 -11.61
C ALA A 187 -6.17 11.63 -10.80
N PHE A 188 -5.52 10.60 -10.24
CA PHE A 188 -6.18 9.56 -9.46
C PHE A 188 -5.63 9.51 -8.04
N ALA A 189 -6.53 9.50 -7.06
CA ALA A 189 -6.16 9.38 -5.66
C ALA A 189 -7.08 8.43 -4.90
N VAL A 190 -6.52 7.57 -4.07
CA VAL A 190 -7.29 6.67 -3.21
C VAL A 190 -7.99 7.48 -2.12
N ILE A 191 -9.23 7.13 -1.80
CA ILE A 191 -10.00 7.77 -0.75
C ILE A 191 -9.79 6.97 0.55
N GLY A 192 -9.03 7.57 1.47
CA GLY A 192 -8.79 7.02 2.80
C GLY A 192 -7.76 5.88 2.84
N LEU A 193 -7.52 5.38 4.06
CA LEU A 193 -6.70 4.20 4.30
C LEU A 193 -7.50 2.91 4.04
N PRO A 194 -6.85 1.76 3.82
CA PRO A 194 -7.55 0.47 3.75
C PRO A 194 -8.45 0.25 4.98
N PRO A 195 -9.61 -0.42 4.83
CA PRO A 195 -10.52 -0.63 5.95
C PRO A 195 -9.90 -1.52 7.04
N GLY A 196 -10.25 -1.18 8.28
CA GLY A 196 -9.76 -1.88 9.46
C GLY A 196 -10.23 -1.20 10.74
N GLN A 197 -9.66 -1.62 11.88
CA GLN A 197 -9.89 -0.96 13.15
C GLN A 197 -8.98 0.28 13.24
N GLU A 198 -9.59 1.47 13.31
CA GLU A 198 -8.85 2.70 13.59
C GLU A 198 -8.44 2.75 15.06
N ILE A 199 -7.15 2.99 15.29
CA ILE A 199 -6.56 3.11 16.62
C ILE A 199 -5.91 4.51 16.69
N PRO A 200 -6.31 5.36 17.65
CA PRO A 200 -5.66 6.65 17.85
C PRO A 200 -4.16 6.44 18.13
N MET A 201 -3.30 7.08 17.34
CA MET A 201 -1.86 6.98 17.55
C MET A 201 -1.43 7.88 18.72
N PRO A 202 -0.84 7.34 19.80
CA PRO A 202 -0.37 8.14 20.92
C PRO A 202 0.68 9.18 20.47
N PRO A 203 0.70 10.41 21.03
CA PRO A 203 1.64 11.45 20.62
C PRO A 203 3.12 11.03 20.67
N ALA A 204 3.50 10.27 21.68
CA ALA A 204 4.87 9.74 21.82
C ALA A 204 5.25 8.82 20.65
N LEU A 205 4.31 8.01 20.17
CA LEU A 205 4.54 7.08 19.07
C LEU A 205 4.68 7.81 17.72
N ARG A 206 3.93 8.90 17.51
CA ARG A 206 3.94 9.66 16.25
C ARG A 206 5.34 10.15 15.88
N ALA A 207 6.14 10.57 16.85
CA ALA A 207 7.48 11.09 16.63
C ALA A 207 8.44 10.04 16.04
N VAL A 208 8.35 8.79 16.47
CA VAL A 208 9.17 7.69 15.95
C VAL A 208 8.56 7.11 14.67
N ALA A 209 7.23 6.93 14.65
CA ALA A 209 6.50 6.37 13.52
C ALA A 209 6.61 7.21 12.23
N GLY A 210 6.87 8.52 12.35
CA GLY A 210 7.05 9.45 11.23
C GLY A 210 8.49 9.60 10.71
N ARG A 211 9.48 8.94 11.32
CA ARG A 211 10.89 9.09 10.89
C ARG A 211 11.13 8.36 9.58
N ARG A 212 11.83 8.99 8.64
CA ARG A 212 12.24 8.33 7.38
C ARG A 212 13.15 7.13 7.65
N GLU A 213 14.16 7.33 8.50
CA GLU A 213 15.13 6.30 8.88
C GLU A 213 14.88 5.85 10.32
N LEU A 214 14.98 4.55 10.55
CA LEU A 214 14.87 3.94 11.86
C LEU A 214 16.18 3.22 12.16
N ASP A 215 16.95 3.73 13.12
CA ASP A 215 18.02 2.96 13.72
C ASP A 215 17.47 1.78 14.54
N VAL A 216 18.36 0.92 15.03
CA VAL A 216 17.98 -0.28 15.79
C VAL A 216 17.15 0.05 17.03
N ALA A 217 17.48 1.14 17.74
CA ALA A 217 16.79 1.52 18.97
C ALA A 217 15.40 2.08 18.66
N ALA A 218 15.31 2.99 17.68
CA ALA A 218 14.05 3.58 17.21
C ALA A 218 13.11 2.51 16.64
N PHE A 219 13.65 1.53 15.91
CA PHE A 219 12.85 0.42 15.39
C PHE A 219 12.32 -0.48 16.53
N ALA A 220 13.17 -0.84 17.50
CA ALA A 220 12.73 -1.64 18.65
C ALA A 220 11.66 -0.91 19.48
N GLU A 221 11.82 0.41 19.69
CA GLU A 221 10.82 1.25 20.35
C GLU A 221 9.49 1.26 19.59
N LEU A 222 9.55 1.46 18.26
CA LEU A 222 8.38 1.46 17.39
C LEU A 222 7.68 0.09 17.40
N GLU A 223 8.42 -1.00 17.23
CA GLU A 223 7.88 -2.37 17.24
C GLU A 223 7.15 -2.65 18.56
N ALA A 224 7.79 -2.37 19.70
CA ALA A 224 7.21 -2.59 21.02
C ALA A 224 5.96 -1.72 21.27
N ALA A 225 5.95 -0.47 20.80
CA ALA A 225 4.80 0.40 20.91
C ALA A 225 3.63 -0.08 20.04
N LEU A 226 3.87 -0.48 18.79
CA LEU A 226 2.83 -0.97 17.89
C LEU A 226 2.22 -2.29 18.36
N ARG A 227 3.02 -3.21 18.91
CA ARG A 227 2.52 -4.48 19.48
C ARG A 227 1.53 -4.28 20.62
N ARG A 228 1.62 -3.16 21.36
CA ARG A 228 0.68 -2.81 22.43
C ARG A 228 -0.63 -2.20 21.93
N LEU A 229 -0.72 -1.87 20.64
CA LEU A 229 -1.93 -1.32 20.03
C LEU A 229 -2.89 -2.41 19.53
N ILE A 230 -2.43 -3.65 19.43
CA ILE A 230 -3.19 -4.75 18.86
C ILE A 230 -3.46 -5.83 19.91
N ASP A 231 -4.67 -6.34 19.89
CA ASP A 231 -5.03 -7.57 20.59
C ASP A 231 -4.63 -8.75 19.68
N TRP A 232 -3.87 -9.70 20.24
CA TRP A 232 -3.38 -10.89 19.55
C TRP A 232 -4.34 -12.07 19.67
#